data_AF-A0A1Y3B0P6-F1
#
_entry.id   AF-A0A1Y3B0P6-F1
#
_cell.length_a   1.000
_cell.length_b   1.000
_cell.length_c   1.000
_cell.angle_alpha   90.00
_cell.angle_beta   90.00
_cell.angle_gamma   90.00
#
_symmetry.space_group_name_H-M   'P 1'
#
loop_
_entity.id
_entity.type
_entity.pdbx_description
1 polymer ?
#
loop_
_entity_poly.entity_id
_entity_poly.type
_entity_poly.pdbx_seq_one_letter_code
_entity_poly.pdbx_strand_id
1 'polypeptide(L)'
;MDCKVSCQSSSNNNENDVGEVFRYRSVTAALVWPIVIRPLLHKIKKYDQNAAIILLHALAKAEYREPGFLLELCQTILAVHNIDSINIIESLLLLQANIPEADELRCRRTEEPFKELNRRTITLKRIIAQIPDVIYNRQLFLETIRQINNSSYLVNEQDRRSVDNRRREFIRDSKDFSQSLKDYIKNGDEKPVLQCAAQLIYSTNAIQKTIKICCDLNETINDQC
;
A
#
# COMPACT_ATOMS: atom_id res chain seq x y z
N MET A 1 31.14 -47.96 -8.76
CA MET A 1 29.88 -47.39 -8.25
C MET A 1 29.95 -45.88 -8.49
N ASP A 2 29.98 -45.34 -9.71
CA ASP A 2 29.11 -45.51 -10.88
C ASP A 2 27.62 -45.45 -10.58
N CYS A 3 27.05 -44.26 -10.84
CA CYS A 3 25.91 -44.15 -11.76
C CYS A 3 25.81 -42.70 -12.29
N LYS A 4 26.31 -42.51 -13.52
CA LYS A 4 25.81 -41.51 -14.47
C LYS A 4 24.50 -42.05 -15.06
N VAL A 5 23.46 -41.22 -15.13
CA VAL A 5 22.47 -41.30 -16.23
C VAL A 5 22.21 -39.87 -16.70
N SER A 6 22.34 -39.68 -18.01
CA SER A 6 22.16 -38.45 -18.77
C SER A 6 21.00 -38.64 -19.74
N CYS A 7 20.46 -37.51 -20.24
CA CYS A 7 19.57 -37.34 -21.40
C CYS A 7 18.09 -37.69 -21.15
N GLN A 8 17.08 -36.96 -21.63
CA GLN A 8 17.03 -36.00 -22.74
C GLN A 8 15.77 -35.10 -22.60
N SER A 9 15.87 -33.94 -23.23
CA SER A 9 14.89 -32.88 -23.46
C SER A 9 13.57 -33.34 -24.10
N SER A 10 12.46 -32.77 -23.62
CA SER A 10 11.27 -32.48 -24.44
C SER A 10 10.74 -31.10 -24.07
N SER A 11 10.93 -30.15 -24.97
CA SER A 11 10.23 -28.88 -24.99
C SER A 11 8.72 -29.11 -25.08
N ASN A 12 7.93 -28.38 -24.31
CA ASN A 12 6.69 -27.83 -24.83
C ASN A 12 6.39 -26.48 -24.15
N ASN A 13 6.25 -25.49 -25.02
CA ASN A 13 5.88 -24.12 -24.73
C ASN A 13 4.41 -24.02 -24.32
N ASN A 14 4.11 -22.88 -23.70
CA ASN A 14 2.81 -22.29 -23.42
C ASN A 14 2.12 -22.81 -22.15
N GLU A 15 2.11 -21.96 -21.13
CA GLU A 15 0.86 -21.29 -20.79
C GLU A 15 1.11 -20.00 -20.01
N ASN A 16 0.40 -18.97 -20.46
CA ASN A 16 0.35 -17.64 -19.87
C ASN A 16 -0.40 -17.73 -18.55
N ASP A 17 0.28 -17.57 -17.43
CA ASP A 17 -0.34 -17.08 -16.19
C ASP A 17 0.72 -16.47 -15.28
N VAL A 18 0.85 -15.15 -15.31
CA VAL A 18 1.50 -14.43 -14.22
C VAL A 18 0.47 -13.42 -13.71
N GLY A 19 -0.61 -13.95 -13.15
CA GLY A 19 -1.31 -13.26 -12.08
C GLY A 19 -0.28 -12.82 -11.05
N GLU A 20 -0.24 -11.52 -10.76
CA GLU A 20 0.59 -10.96 -9.71
C GLU A 20 0.11 -11.55 -8.38
N VAL A 21 0.72 -12.66 -7.96
CA VAL A 21 0.40 -13.37 -6.72
C VAL A 21 0.57 -12.36 -5.59
N PHE A 22 -0.50 -12.13 -4.83
CA PHE A 22 -0.50 -11.28 -3.64
C PHE A 22 0.67 -11.67 -2.74
N ARG A 23 1.75 -10.87 -2.79
CA ARG A 23 2.98 -11.11 -2.01
C ARG A 23 2.68 -11.24 -0.51
N TYR A 24 1.65 -10.54 -0.05
CA TYR A 24 1.24 -10.51 1.35
C TYR A 24 -0.02 -11.36 1.55
N ARG A 25 -0.01 -12.19 2.60
CA ARG A 25 -1.18 -12.99 3.01
C ARG A 25 -2.30 -12.16 3.63
N SER A 26 -2.00 -10.95 4.10
CA SER A 26 -2.99 -10.02 4.64
C SER A 26 -2.64 -8.57 4.32
N VAL A 27 -3.67 -7.72 4.17
CA VAL A 27 -3.48 -6.27 4.01
C VAL A 27 -2.78 -5.66 5.22
N THR A 28 -3.07 -6.17 6.42
CA THR A 28 -2.46 -5.75 7.68
C THR A 28 -0.93 -5.85 7.61
N ALA A 29 -0.41 -6.96 7.09
CA ALA A 29 1.02 -7.16 6.91
C ALA A 29 1.64 -6.15 5.93
N ALA A 30 0.97 -5.96 4.78
CA ALA A 30 1.45 -5.04 3.74
C ALA A 30 1.51 -3.57 4.20
N LEU A 31 0.68 -3.21 5.18
CA LEU A 31 0.54 -1.87 5.72
C LEU A 31 1.52 -1.54 6.85
N VAL A 32 2.10 -2.54 7.53
CA VAL A 32 3.05 -2.31 8.62
C VAL A 32 4.28 -1.53 8.16
N TRP A 33 4.81 -1.84 6.97
CA TRP A 33 5.96 -1.14 6.43
C TRP A 33 5.71 0.37 6.22
N PRO A 34 4.72 0.80 5.41
CA PRO A 34 4.47 2.21 5.18
C PRO A 34 3.94 2.96 6.40
N ILE A 35 3.18 2.31 7.29
CA ILE A 35 2.49 3.00 8.39
C ILE A 35 3.30 3.03 9.69
N VAL A 36 4.05 1.97 9.99
CA VAL A 36 4.77 1.83 11.26
C VAL A 36 6.26 2.03 11.02
N ILE A 37 6.87 1.20 10.18
CA ILE A 37 8.32 1.15 10.06
C ILE A 37 8.90 2.41 9.42
N ARG A 38 8.32 2.90 8.32
CA ARG A 38 8.83 4.11 7.65
C ARG A 38 8.79 5.36 8.52
N PRO A 39 7.69 5.70 9.21
CA PRO A 39 7.69 6.83 10.14
C PRO A 39 8.67 6.66 11.31
N LEU A 40 8.85 5.44 11.84
CA LEU A 40 9.82 5.16 12.88
C LEU A 40 11.26 5.39 12.40
N LEU A 41 11.61 4.90 11.21
CA LEU A 41 12.93 5.13 10.62
C LEU A 41 13.21 6.62 10.38
N HIS A 42 12.19 7.40 9.98
CA HIS A 42 12.31 8.86 9.88
C HIS A 42 12.57 9.53 11.23
N LYS A 43 11.96 9.03 12.31
CA LYS A 43 12.25 9.51 13.68
C LYS A 43 13.68 9.15 14.08
N ILE A 44 14.13 7.91 13.85
CA ILE A 44 15.49 7.45 14.18
C ILE A 44 16.54 8.25 13.40
N LYS A 45 16.30 8.52 12.11
CA LYS A 45 17.21 9.28 11.24
C LYS A 45 17.57 10.66 11.79
N LYS A 46 16.68 11.30 12.58
CA LYS A 46 16.94 12.60 13.22
C LYS A 46 18.00 12.51 14.33
N TYR A 47 18.20 11.33 14.92
CA TYR A 47 19.16 11.07 15.99
C TYR A 47 20.42 10.40 15.46
N ASP A 48 20.25 9.37 14.62
CA ASP A 48 21.35 8.63 14.01
C ASP A 48 20.97 8.21 12.57
N GLN A 49 21.61 8.85 11.61
CA GLN A 49 21.39 8.58 10.20
C GLN A 49 21.93 7.21 9.76
N ASN A 50 23.05 6.76 10.32
CA ASN A 50 23.67 5.49 9.95
C ASN A 50 22.85 4.32 10.47
N ALA A 51 22.40 4.38 11.74
CA ALA A 51 21.50 3.38 12.30
C ALA A 51 20.20 3.28 11.51
N ALA A 52 19.61 4.42 11.12
CA ALA A 52 18.38 4.44 10.32
C ALA A 52 18.57 3.76 8.95
N ILE A 53 19.70 3.97 8.28
CA ILE A 53 20.00 3.34 6.99
C ILE A 53 20.20 1.82 7.15
N ILE A 54 20.97 1.39 8.15
CA ILE A 54 21.22 -0.04 8.42
C ILE A 54 19.89 -0.76 8.72
N LEU A 55 19.07 -0.19 9.62
CA LEU A 55 17.77 -0.73 9.95
C LEU A 55 16.84 -0.77 8.73
N LEU A 56 16.81 0.29 7.92
CA LEU A 56 16.03 0.33 6.69
C LEU A 56 16.36 -0.85 5.78
N HIS A 57 17.64 -1.08 5.50
CA HIS A 57 18.06 -2.17 4.61
C HIS A 57 17.80 -3.55 5.22
N ALA A 58 18.10 -3.73 6.50
CA ALA A 58 17.90 -5.00 7.18
C ALA A 58 16.42 -5.40 7.24
N LEU A 59 15.56 -4.47 7.67
CA LEU A 59 14.11 -4.69 7.77
C LEU A 59 13.47 -4.85 6.39
N ALA A 60 13.87 -4.04 5.39
CA ALA A 60 13.39 -4.21 4.02
C ALA A 60 13.73 -5.59 3.46
N LYS A 61 14.96 -6.08 3.72
CA LYS A 61 15.42 -7.38 3.25
C LYS A 61 14.72 -8.53 3.96
N ALA A 62 14.47 -8.41 5.26
CA ALA A 62 13.72 -9.40 6.03
C ALA A 62 12.28 -9.50 5.52
N GLU A 63 11.58 -8.37 5.41
CA GLU A 63 10.21 -8.31 4.89
C GLU A 63 10.13 -8.78 3.43
N TYR A 64 11.16 -8.50 2.63
CA TYR A 64 11.20 -8.98 1.26
C TYR A 64 11.27 -10.52 1.21
N ARG A 65 12.08 -11.14 2.08
CA ARG A 65 12.26 -12.59 2.11
C ARG A 65 11.05 -13.32 2.69
N GLU A 66 10.45 -12.76 3.74
CA GLU A 66 9.28 -13.32 4.41
C GLU A 66 8.22 -12.23 4.57
N PRO A 67 7.28 -12.09 3.62
CA PRO A 67 6.21 -11.10 3.71
C PRO A 67 5.29 -11.36 4.90
N GLY A 68 5.16 -10.38 5.79
CA GLY A 68 4.48 -10.51 7.09
C GLY A 68 5.44 -10.58 8.28
N PHE A 69 6.75 -10.73 8.05
CA PHE A 69 7.75 -10.74 9.11
C PHE A 69 7.63 -9.54 10.05
N LEU A 70 7.44 -8.33 9.51
CA LEU A 70 7.33 -7.12 10.31
C LEU A 70 6.03 -7.06 11.12
N LEU A 71 4.95 -7.66 10.62
CA LEU A 71 3.72 -7.79 11.39
C LEU A 71 3.95 -8.70 12.59
N GLU A 72 4.54 -9.88 12.37
CA GLU A 72 4.88 -10.82 13.43
C GLU A 72 5.85 -10.21 14.44
N LEU A 73 6.84 -9.45 13.97
CA LEU A 73 7.76 -8.72 14.83
C LEU A 73 7.02 -7.72 15.72
N CYS A 74 6.11 -6.91 15.14
CA CYS A 74 5.32 -5.96 15.91
C CYS A 74 4.42 -6.66 16.95
N GLN A 75 3.76 -7.75 16.55
CA GLN A 75 2.91 -8.54 17.45
C GLN A 75 3.72 -9.19 18.57
N THR A 76 4.92 -9.70 18.26
CA THR A 76 5.83 -10.28 19.26
C THR A 76 6.28 -9.23 20.28
N ILE A 77 6.62 -8.02 19.83
CA ILE A 77 6.96 -6.92 20.74
C ILE A 77 5.78 -6.57 21.64
N LEU A 78 4.57 -6.45 21.10
CA LEU A 78 3.36 -6.18 21.88
C LEU A 78 3.09 -7.27 22.92
N ALA A 79 3.22 -8.54 22.54
CA ALA A 79 3.05 -9.68 23.44
C ALA A 79 4.08 -9.70 24.57
N VAL A 80 5.35 -9.40 24.28
CA VAL A 80 6.42 -9.27 25.30
C VAL A 80 6.10 -8.19 26.33
N HIS A 81 5.32 -7.17 25.94
CA HIS A 81 4.85 -6.12 26.84
C HIS A 81 3.46 -6.39 27.45
N ASN A 82 2.89 -7.61 27.29
CA ASN A 82 1.55 -8.01 27.74
C ASN A 82 0.42 -7.14 27.16
N ILE A 83 0.56 -6.74 25.90
CA ILE A 83 -0.42 -5.92 25.17
C ILE A 83 -1.12 -6.80 24.12
N ASP A 84 -2.05 -7.65 24.58
CA ASP A 84 -2.65 -8.69 23.73
C ASP A 84 -4.03 -8.30 23.14
N SER A 85 -4.69 -7.28 23.69
CA SER A 85 -6.08 -6.92 23.33
C SER A 85 -6.20 -5.86 22.23
N ILE A 86 -5.12 -5.56 21.51
CA ILE A 86 -5.13 -4.50 20.50
C ILE A 86 -5.64 -5.02 19.15
N ASN A 87 -6.62 -4.32 18.58
CA ASN A 87 -6.96 -4.46 17.18
C ASN A 87 -5.89 -3.78 16.32
N ILE A 88 -5.03 -4.59 15.69
CA ILE A 88 -3.92 -4.08 14.87
C ILE A 88 -4.42 -3.27 13.68
N ILE A 89 -5.53 -3.66 13.06
CA ILE A 89 -6.07 -2.96 11.89
C ILE A 89 -6.54 -1.56 12.30
N GLU A 90 -7.32 -1.48 13.35
CA GLU A 90 -7.77 -0.20 13.91
C GLU A 90 -6.59 0.70 14.29
N SER A 91 -5.57 0.13 14.94
CA SER A 91 -4.35 0.86 15.31
C SER A 91 -3.60 1.38 14.07
N LEU A 92 -3.50 0.58 13.01
CA LEU A 92 -2.88 1.01 11.75
C LEU A 92 -3.68 2.14 11.08
N LEU A 93 -5.01 2.08 11.11
CA LEU A 93 -5.87 3.15 10.61
C LEU A 93 -5.63 4.45 11.40
N LEU A 94 -5.66 4.40 12.73
CA LEU A 94 -5.40 5.57 13.58
C LEU A 94 -4.00 6.16 13.35
N LEU A 95 -2.98 5.31 13.18
CA LEU A 95 -1.62 5.75 12.85
C LEU A 95 -1.57 6.39 11.46
N GLN A 96 -2.25 5.83 10.47
CA GLN A 96 -2.30 6.36 9.09
C GLN A 96 -2.83 7.79 9.03
N ALA A 97 -3.80 8.17 9.89
CA ALA A 97 -4.31 9.54 9.97
C ALA A 97 -3.21 10.58 10.28
N ASN A 98 -2.17 10.15 11.00
CA ASN A 98 -1.14 11.02 11.58
C ASN A 98 0.20 10.98 10.81
N ILE A 99 0.28 10.24 9.70
CA ILE A 99 1.51 10.18 8.90
C ILE A 99 1.72 11.52 8.18
N PRO A 100 2.90 12.15 8.31
CA PRO A 100 3.20 13.42 7.65
C PRO A 100 3.11 13.34 6.11
N GLU A 101 2.80 14.47 5.49
CA GLU A 101 2.59 14.62 4.03
C GLU A 101 3.87 14.43 3.18
N ALA A 102 5.04 14.34 3.82
CA ALA A 102 6.31 13.95 3.23
C ALA A 102 6.40 12.42 3.03
N ASP A 103 5.32 11.84 2.51
CA ASP A 103 5.15 10.41 2.28
C ASP A 103 6.11 9.96 1.16
N GLU A 104 6.78 8.83 1.35
CA GLU A 104 7.67 8.24 0.34
C GLU A 104 6.93 7.90 -0.96
N LEU A 105 5.62 7.69 -0.86
CA LEU A 105 4.73 7.40 -1.98
C LEU A 105 4.39 8.63 -2.81
N ARG A 106 4.76 9.84 -2.36
CA ARG A 106 4.53 11.10 -3.07
C ARG A 106 5.30 11.12 -4.39
N CYS A 107 4.61 11.41 -5.49
CA CYS A 107 5.23 11.71 -6.78
C CYS A 107 5.91 13.08 -6.72
N ARG A 108 7.15 13.19 -7.22
CA ARG A 108 7.98 14.40 -7.08
C ARG A 108 7.71 15.45 -8.16
N ARG A 109 6.99 15.08 -9.21
CA ARG A 109 6.57 15.96 -10.31
C ARG A 109 5.87 17.23 -9.79
N THR A 110 6.26 18.36 -10.35
CA THR A 110 5.79 19.69 -9.92
C THR A 110 4.56 20.17 -10.69
N GLU A 111 4.10 19.45 -11.72
CA GLU A 111 2.89 19.82 -12.43
C GLU A 111 1.64 19.67 -11.56
N GLU A 112 0.66 20.55 -11.78
CA GLU A 112 -0.59 20.58 -11.02
C GLU A 112 -1.34 19.24 -10.95
N PRO A 113 -1.43 18.43 -12.03
CA PRO A 113 -2.10 17.13 -11.95
C PRO A 113 -1.49 16.17 -10.91
N PHE A 114 -0.16 16.19 -10.73
CA PHE A 114 0.54 15.33 -9.77
C PHE A 114 0.48 15.88 -8.34
N LYS A 115 0.56 17.21 -8.18
CA LYS A 115 0.31 17.85 -6.89
C LYS A 115 -1.10 17.57 -6.38
N GLU A 116 -2.09 17.68 -7.26
CA GLU A 116 -3.49 17.44 -6.92
C GLU A 116 -3.74 15.96 -6.60
N LEU A 117 -3.14 15.02 -7.33
CA LEU A 117 -3.15 13.60 -6.98
C LEU A 117 -2.59 13.36 -5.56
N ASN A 118 -1.41 13.92 -5.25
CA ASN A 118 -0.79 13.78 -3.94
C ASN A 118 -1.71 14.33 -2.83
N ARG A 119 -2.31 15.51 -3.05
CA ARG A 119 -3.24 16.11 -2.10
C ARG A 119 -4.50 15.25 -1.90
N ARG A 120 -5.10 14.74 -2.98
CA ARG A 120 -6.31 13.89 -2.94
C ARG A 120 -6.07 12.57 -2.23
N THR A 121 -4.96 11.91 -2.52
CA THR A 121 -4.61 10.62 -1.91
C THR A 121 -4.32 10.76 -0.42
N ILE A 122 -3.70 11.86 0.01
CA ILE A 122 -3.55 12.20 1.44
C ILE A 122 -4.91 12.41 2.09
N THR A 123 -5.77 13.24 1.49
CA THR A 123 -7.13 13.50 1.99
C THR A 123 -7.93 12.22 2.11
N LEU A 124 -7.87 11.34 1.11
CA LEU A 124 -8.55 10.05 1.12
C LEU A 124 -8.05 9.17 2.27
N LYS A 125 -6.73 9.02 2.42
CA LYS A 125 -6.14 8.23 3.51
C LYS A 125 -6.55 8.75 4.89
N ARG A 126 -6.62 10.07 5.08
CA ARG A 126 -7.12 10.70 6.32
C ARG A 126 -8.60 10.41 6.56
N ILE A 127 -9.44 10.54 5.53
CA ILE A 127 -10.88 10.23 5.62
C ILE A 127 -11.10 8.76 6.00
N ILE A 128 -10.38 7.83 5.34
CA ILE A 128 -10.50 6.39 5.61
C ILE A 128 -10.00 6.05 7.02
N ALA A 129 -8.93 6.70 7.46
CA ALA A 129 -8.36 6.50 8.80
C ALA A 129 -9.25 7.02 9.95
N GLN A 130 -10.28 7.81 9.64
CA GLN A 130 -11.23 8.41 10.60
C GLN A 130 -12.61 7.72 10.59
N ILE A 131 -12.65 6.43 10.23
CA ILE A 131 -13.83 5.59 10.43
C ILE A 131 -13.92 5.26 11.93
N PRO A 132 -15.05 5.50 12.64
CA PRO A 132 -16.43 5.65 12.15
C PRO A 132 -16.96 7.08 11.97
N ASP A 133 -16.28 8.12 12.48
CA ASP A 133 -16.81 9.49 12.57
C ASP A 133 -17.15 10.12 11.19
N VAL A 134 -16.43 9.71 10.13
CA VAL A 134 -16.58 10.28 8.77
C VAL A 134 -17.56 9.50 7.88
N ILE A 135 -18.10 8.34 8.33
CA ILE A 135 -19.05 7.51 7.56
C ILE A 135 -20.30 8.31 7.14
N TYR A 136 -20.69 9.33 7.90
CA TYR A 136 -21.86 10.15 7.59
C TYR A 136 -21.71 10.99 6.32
N ASN A 137 -20.48 11.32 5.89
CA ASN A 137 -20.24 12.09 4.66
C ASN A 137 -19.87 11.20 3.47
N ARG A 138 -20.75 10.26 3.15
CA ARG A 138 -20.65 9.36 1.98
C ARG A 138 -20.38 10.11 0.68
N GLN A 139 -20.93 11.33 0.52
CA GLN A 139 -20.74 12.13 -0.70
C GLN A 139 -19.28 12.60 -0.85
N LEU A 140 -18.67 13.14 0.21
CA LEU A 140 -17.27 13.57 0.21
C LEU A 140 -16.32 12.40 -0.09
N PHE A 141 -16.59 11.23 0.49
CA PHE A 141 -15.81 10.02 0.26
C PHE A 141 -15.89 9.57 -1.21
N LEU A 142 -17.10 9.47 -1.77
CA LEU A 142 -17.31 9.07 -3.18
C LEU A 142 -16.74 10.08 -4.18
N GLU A 143 -16.80 11.37 -3.86
CA GLU A 143 -16.21 12.42 -4.70
C GLU A 143 -14.68 12.30 -4.71
N THR A 144 -14.07 12.08 -3.55
CA THR A 144 -12.61 11.90 -3.43
C THR A 144 -12.13 10.67 -4.23
N ILE A 145 -12.88 9.56 -4.17
CA ILE A 145 -12.64 8.34 -4.97
C ILE A 145 -12.69 8.66 -6.48
N ARG A 146 -13.76 9.31 -6.93
CA ARG A 146 -13.98 9.65 -8.36
C ARG A 146 -12.82 10.50 -8.89
N GLN A 147 -12.34 11.41 -8.07
CA GLN A 147 -11.28 12.35 -8.43
C GLN A 147 -9.89 11.71 -8.55
N ILE A 148 -9.60 10.60 -7.87
CA ILE A 148 -8.35 9.83 -8.04
C ILE A 148 -8.36 9.02 -9.35
N ASN A 149 -9.55 8.65 -9.83
CA ASN A 149 -9.72 7.90 -11.08
C ASN A 149 -9.50 8.75 -12.35
N ASN A 150 -9.72 10.06 -12.27
CA ASN A 150 -9.80 10.96 -13.43
C ASN A 150 -8.48 11.62 -13.83
N SER A 151 -7.38 10.88 -13.90
CA SER A 151 -6.08 11.53 -14.10
C SER A 151 -5.37 11.04 -15.37
N SER A 152 -5.60 11.81 -16.44
CA SER A 152 -5.12 11.61 -17.82
C SER A 152 -3.67 12.05 -18.04
N TYR A 153 -2.82 12.04 -17.01
CA TYR A 153 -1.47 12.61 -17.06
C TYR A 153 -0.38 11.65 -17.58
N LEU A 154 -0.72 10.43 -18.01
CA LEU A 154 0.24 9.45 -18.51
C LEU A 154 0.26 9.42 -20.04
N VAL A 155 1.44 9.60 -20.62
CA VAL A 155 1.67 9.63 -22.08
C VAL A 155 1.94 8.24 -22.65
N ASN A 156 2.56 7.36 -21.87
CA ASN A 156 2.89 5.99 -22.29
C ASN A 156 1.72 5.03 -22.03
N GLU A 157 1.34 4.26 -23.05
CA GLU A 157 0.25 3.27 -22.98
C GLU A 157 0.50 2.16 -21.95
N GLN A 158 1.76 1.74 -21.76
CA GLN A 158 2.08 0.68 -20.79
C GLN A 158 1.94 1.17 -19.34
N ASP A 159 2.38 2.40 -19.07
CA ASP A 159 2.20 3.05 -17.78
C ASP A 159 0.72 3.32 -17.50
N ARG A 160 -0.02 3.76 -18.53
CA ARG A 160 -1.47 3.96 -18.46
C ARG A 160 -2.20 2.67 -18.07
N ARG A 161 -1.91 1.56 -18.75
CA ARG A 161 -2.47 0.24 -18.41
C ARG A 161 -2.15 -0.18 -16.98
N SER A 162 -0.93 0.05 -16.53
CA SER A 162 -0.50 -0.31 -15.16
C SER A 162 -1.27 0.47 -14.10
N VAL A 163 -1.49 1.77 -14.31
CA VAL A 163 -2.30 2.61 -13.41
C VAL A 163 -3.79 2.27 -13.49
N ASP A 164 -4.31 1.98 -14.69
CA ASP A 164 -5.70 1.59 -14.87
C ASP A 164 -6.02 0.24 -14.21
N ASN A 165 -5.08 -0.70 -14.18
CA ASN A 165 -5.20 -1.93 -13.40
C ASN A 165 -5.39 -1.64 -11.91
N ARG A 166 -4.52 -0.79 -11.33
CA ARG A 166 -4.63 -0.39 -9.92
C ARG A 166 -5.91 0.38 -9.60
N ARG A 167 -6.38 1.22 -10.53
CA ARG A 167 -7.69 1.90 -10.41
C ARG A 167 -8.85 0.93 -10.38
N ARG A 168 -8.83 -0.11 -11.23
CA ARG A 168 -9.89 -1.14 -11.23
C ARG A 168 -9.94 -1.93 -9.92
N GLU A 169 -8.77 -2.25 -9.36
CA GLU A 169 -8.66 -2.85 -8.01
C GLU A 169 -9.25 -1.91 -6.95
N PHE A 170 -8.82 -0.65 -6.92
CA PHE A 170 -9.35 0.36 -5.99
C PHE A 170 -10.87 0.57 -6.10
N ILE A 171 -11.43 0.58 -7.32
CA ILE A 171 -12.88 0.67 -7.55
C ILE A 171 -13.60 -0.55 -6.97
N ARG A 172 -13.02 -1.74 -7.07
CA ARG A 172 -13.56 -2.97 -6.46
C ARG A 172 -13.56 -2.84 -4.95
N ASP A 173 -12.41 -2.51 -4.36
CA ASP A 173 -12.24 -2.34 -2.91
C ASP A 173 -13.21 -1.28 -2.35
N SER A 174 -13.47 -0.21 -3.11
CA SER A 174 -14.43 0.85 -2.74
C SER A 174 -15.88 0.38 -2.72
N LYS A 175 -16.25 -0.52 -3.66
CA LYS A 175 -17.58 -1.14 -3.67
C LYS A 175 -17.73 -2.09 -2.48
N ASP A 176 -16.72 -2.90 -2.20
CA ASP A 176 -16.72 -3.85 -1.08
C ASP A 176 -16.83 -3.09 0.25
N PHE A 177 -16.03 -2.03 0.44
CA PHE A 177 -16.14 -1.13 1.58
C PHE A 177 -17.55 -0.53 1.73
N SER A 178 -18.12 -0.03 0.64
CA SER A 178 -19.48 0.53 0.65
C SER A 178 -20.53 -0.51 1.04
N GLN A 179 -20.33 -1.77 0.68
CA GLN A 179 -21.22 -2.87 1.05
C GLN A 179 -21.04 -3.23 2.53
N SER A 180 -19.80 -3.39 3.01
CA SER A 180 -19.51 -3.63 4.42
C SER A 180 -20.06 -2.54 5.34
N LEU A 181 -20.02 -1.27 4.91
CA LEU A 181 -20.66 -0.17 5.65
C LEU A 181 -22.18 -0.33 5.76
N LYS A 182 -22.85 -0.73 4.68
CA LYS A 182 -24.32 -0.98 4.72
C LYS A 182 -24.66 -2.11 5.68
N ASP A 183 -23.82 -3.14 5.71
CA ASP A 183 -24.04 -4.31 6.56
C ASP A 183 -23.72 -3.98 8.03
N TYR A 184 -22.70 -3.17 8.30
CA TYR A 184 -22.41 -2.61 9.63
C TYR A 184 -23.58 -1.80 10.19
N ILE A 185 -24.20 -0.93 9.39
CA ILE A 185 -25.37 -0.13 9.83
C ILE A 185 -26.52 -1.04 10.27
N LYS A 186 -26.65 -2.23 9.69
CA LYS A 186 -27.71 -3.20 10.04
C LYS A 186 -27.34 -4.09 11.23
N ASN A 187 -26.10 -4.57 11.27
CA ASN A 187 -25.67 -5.68 12.11
C ASN A 187 -24.71 -5.28 13.25
N GLY A 188 -24.10 -4.09 13.17
CA GLY A 188 -23.17 -3.55 14.16
C GLY A 188 -21.76 -4.14 14.16
N ASP A 189 -21.42 -5.07 13.27
CA ASP A 189 -20.07 -5.65 13.20
C ASP A 189 -19.10 -4.75 12.43
N GLU A 190 -18.17 -4.13 13.15
CA GLU A 190 -17.19 -3.19 12.61
C GLU A 190 -16.00 -3.86 11.91
N LYS A 191 -15.70 -5.14 12.22
CA LYS A 191 -14.48 -5.81 11.73
C LYS A 191 -14.37 -5.83 10.19
N PRO A 192 -15.44 -6.13 9.43
CA PRO A 192 -15.39 -6.07 7.97
C PRO A 192 -15.14 -4.66 7.45
N VAL A 193 -15.68 -3.63 8.12
CA VAL A 193 -15.49 -2.22 7.74
C VAL A 193 -14.02 -1.84 7.90
N LEU A 194 -13.40 -2.19 9.03
CA LEU A 194 -11.99 -1.93 9.30
C LEU A 194 -11.08 -2.64 8.29
N GLN A 195 -11.38 -3.90 7.94
CA GLN A 195 -10.67 -4.65 6.91
C GLN A 195 -10.75 -3.96 5.54
N CYS A 196 -11.95 -3.57 5.10
CA CYS A 196 -12.12 -2.89 3.82
C CYS A 196 -11.49 -1.49 3.81
N ALA A 197 -11.48 -0.79 4.95
CA ALA A 197 -10.78 0.49 5.10
C ALA A 197 -9.26 0.33 4.92
N ALA A 198 -8.66 -0.65 5.58
CA ALA A 198 -7.25 -0.97 5.41
C ALA A 198 -6.94 -1.34 3.94
N GLN A 199 -7.81 -2.14 3.32
CA GLN A 199 -7.69 -2.50 1.91
C GLN A 199 -7.71 -1.29 0.98
N LEU A 200 -8.58 -0.30 1.24
CA LEU A 200 -8.61 0.95 0.49
C LEU A 200 -7.34 1.80 0.64
N ILE A 201 -6.76 1.86 1.84
CA ILE A 201 -5.46 2.53 2.04
C ILE A 201 -4.38 1.79 1.25
N TYR A 202 -4.38 0.46 1.27
CA TYR A 202 -3.43 -0.35 0.52
C TYR A 202 -3.54 -0.11 -1.00
N SER A 203 -4.74 -0.17 -1.59
CA SER A 203 -4.91 0.09 -3.02
C SER A 203 -4.65 1.55 -3.40
N THR A 204 -4.94 2.51 -2.52
CA THR A 204 -4.52 3.92 -2.70
C THR A 204 -3.00 4.05 -2.76
N ASN A 205 -2.29 3.40 -1.83
CA ASN A 205 -0.83 3.39 -1.80
C ASN A 205 -0.25 2.71 -3.05
N ALA A 206 -0.89 1.65 -3.55
CA ALA A 206 -0.49 0.97 -4.78
C ALA A 206 -0.62 1.88 -6.01
N ILE A 207 -1.72 2.62 -6.14
CA ILE A 207 -1.90 3.64 -7.20
C ILE A 207 -0.77 4.67 -7.14
N GLN A 208 -0.54 5.29 -5.98
CA GLN A 208 0.52 6.29 -5.81
C GLN A 208 1.89 5.75 -6.16
N LYS A 209 2.21 4.54 -5.68
CA LYS A 209 3.50 3.87 -5.95
C LYS A 209 3.69 3.62 -7.45
N THR A 210 2.67 3.11 -8.15
CA THR A 210 2.74 2.88 -9.59
C THR A 210 2.98 4.19 -10.35
N ILE A 211 2.21 5.23 -10.04
CA ILE A 211 2.38 6.55 -10.68
C ILE A 211 3.78 7.11 -10.41
N LYS A 212 4.25 7.02 -9.16
CA LYS A 212 5.60 7.43 -8.79
C LYS A 212 6.66 6.69 -9.61
N ILE A 213 6.55 5.38 -9.78
CA ILE A 213 7.47 4.57 -10.59
C ILE A 213 7.43 5.03 -12.06
N CYS A 214 6.24 5.20 -12.63
CA CYS A 214 6.07 5.63 -14.02
C CYS A 214 6.57 7.06 -14.27
N CYS A 215 6.54 7.94 -13.27
CA CYS A 215 6.82 9.37 -13.47
C CYS A 215 8.18 9.83 -12.94
N ASP A 216 8.64 9.30 -11.80
CA ASP A 216 9.90 9.73 -11.18
C ASP A 216 11.12 8.98 -11.77
N LEU A 217 10.98 7.75 -12.27
CA LEU A 217 12.13 6.98 -12.83
C LEU A 217 12.53 7.44 -14.24
N ASN A 218 11.61 8.06 -14.98
CA ASN A 218 11.85 8.56 -16.33
C ASN A 218 12.72 9.84 -16.38
N GLU A 219 12.93 10.52 -15.24
CA GLU A 219 13.85 11.67 -15.16
C GLU A 219 15.31 11.23 -15.16
N THR A 220 15.63 10.06 -14.59
CA THR A 220 17.03 9.57 -14.51
C THR A 220 17.68 9.22 -15.85
N ILE A 221 16.91 9.09 -16.93
CA ILE A 221 17.42 8.74 -18.26
C ILE A 221 17.64 9.98 -19.14
N ASN A 222 16.93 11.09 -18.87
CA ASN A 222 17.01 12.29 -19.72
C ASN A 222 18.06 13.31 -19.27
N ASP A 223 18.65 13.15 -18.09
CA ASP A 223 19.76 14.00 -17.59
C ASP A 223 21.17 13.46 -17.96
N GLN A 224 21.27 12.51 -18.90
CA GLN A 224 22.55 11.96 -19.40
C GLN A 224 22.79 12.13 -20.91
N CYS A 225 22.08 13.05 -21.58
CA CYS A 225 22.39 13.45 -22.96
C CYS A 225 22.71 14.94 -23.06
#